data_AF-A0A1L8E6C5-F1
#
_entry.id   AF-A0A1L8E6C5-F1
#
_cell.length_a   1.000
_cell.length_b   1.000
_cell.length_c   1.000
_cell.angle_alpha   90.00
_cell.angle_beta   90.00
_cell.angle_gamma   90.00
#
_symmetry.space_group_name_H-M   'P 1'
#
loop_
_entity.id
_entity.type
_entity.pdbx_description
1 polymer ?
#
loop_
_entity_poly.entity_id
_entity_poly.type
_entity_poly.pdbx_seq_one_letter_code
_entity_poly.pdbx_strand_id
1 'polypeptide(L)'
;TGEPLYVGRGHHANSLCVGKIHPSHGCLYIPFGGQEIRLNTYEVLVFEHVYNWVASTPNYTPPGAVVAGHDTDRAVIYVGRAMHEGELLPAKFIPSKGCCYVCYGGYEINKRNFEVLCGPGYAWVKTHNHLIPPNAVSTGRSRNGEPLFIGRGHHHGSHTPGLVSVSQRCLFIPYGGREIRISDYEVLIKQ
;
A
#
# COMPACT_ATOMS: atom_id res chain seq x y z
N THR A 1 15.26 -32.93 5.90
CA THR A 1 13.92 -32.38 6.20
C THR A 1 13.92 -30.95 5.71
N GLY A 2 13.11 -30.58 4.73
CA GLY A 2 13.14 -29.23 4.12
C GLY A 2 12.49 -28.15 4.98
N GLU A 3 12.72 -28.17 6.30
CA GLU A 3 12.14 -27.16 7.17
C GLU A 3 12.79 -25.78 6.95
N PRO A 4 12.02 -24.70 7.00
CA PRO A 4 12.56 -23.36 6.81
C PRO A 4 13.49 -22.98 7.96
N LEU A 5 14.62 -22.37 7.62
CA LEU A 5 15.50 -21.70 8.58
C LEU A 5 15.25 -20.20 8.52
N TYR A 6 15.32 -19.54 9.68
CA TYR A 6 15.12 -18.09 9.78
C TYR A 6 16.44 -17.40 10.12
N VAL A 7 16.52 -16.11 9.83
CA VAL A 7 17.67 -15.29 10.26
C VAL A 7 17.42 -14.81 11.68
N GLY A 8 18.43 -14.98 12.54
CA GLY A 8 18.40 -14.43 13.88
C GLY A 8 19.75 -13.86 14.28
N ARG A 9 19.80 -13.23 15.44
CA ARG A 9 21.05 -12.80 16.08
C ARG A 9 21.03 -13.07 17.56
N GLY A 10 22.20 -13.25 18.16
CA GLY A 10 22.34 -13.51 19.59
C GLY A 10 23.71 -13.10 20.10
N HIS A 11 23.82 -12.92 21.41
CA HIS A 11 25.08 -12.57 22.05
C HIS A 11 25.90 -13.83 22.36
N HIS A 12 27.18 -13.83 22.00
CA HIS A 12 28.16 -14.86 22.37
C HIS A 12 29.54 -14.22 22.55
N ALA A 13 30.24 -14.54 23.64
CA ALA A 13 31.58 -14.02 23.95
C ALA A 13 31.71 -12.49 23.79
N ASN A 14 30.76 -11.73 24.36
CA ASN A 14 30.64 -10.27 24.26
C ASN A 14 30.47 -9.71 22.83
N SER A 15 30.17 -10.55 21.85
CA SER A 15 29.86 -10.15 20.47
C SER A 15 28.39 -10.38 20.15
N LEU A 16 27.84 -9.58 19.22
CA LEU A 16 26.53 -9.80 18.61
C LEU A 16 26.73 -10.54 17.29
N CYS A 17 26.23 -11.76 17.19
CA CYS A 17 26.46 -12.64 16.05
C CYS A 17 25.15 -12.96 15.33
N VAL A 18 25.17 -12.95 14.00
CA VAL A 18 24.06 -13.38 13.15
C VAL A 18 24.19 -14.88 12.86
N GLY A 19 23.06 -15.56 12.72
CA GLY A 19 23.04 -17.00 12.45
C GLY A 19 21.70 -17.49 11.88
N LYS A 20 21.58 -18.82 11.82
CA LYS A 20 20.37 -19.52 11.34
C LYS A 20 19.57 -20.05 12.51
N ILE A 21 18.29 -19.72 12.58
CA ILE A 21 17.34 -20.27 13.54
C ILE A 21 16.78 -21.55 12.95
N HIS A 22 16.81 -22.61 13.75
CA HIS A 22 16.26 -23.90 13.40
C HIS A 22 15.01 -24.16 14.26
N PRO A 23 13.79 -23.98 13.72
CA PRO A 23 12.56 -23.99 14.50
C PRO A 23 12.36 -25.27 15.30
N SER A 24 12.53 -26.43 14.65
CA SER A 24 12.36 -27.73 15.32
C SER A 24 13.39 -27.99 16.44
N HIS A 25 14.57 -27.35 16.38
CA HIS A 25 15.58 -27.46 17.43
C HIS A 25 15.38 -26.42 18.54
N GLY A 26 14.57 -25.39 18.28
CA GLY A 26 14.31 -24.29 19.20
C GLY A 26 15.52 -23.39 19.48
N CYS A 27 16.45 -23.25 18.52
CA CYS A 27 17.71 -22.52 18.73
C CYS A 27 18.20 -21.71 17.53
N LEU A 28 19.09 -20.75 17.81
CA LEU A 28 19.92 -20.05 16.83
C LEU A 28 21.30 -20.72 16.77
N TYR A 29 21.79 -21.01 15.57
CA TYR A 29 23.16 -21.46 15.33
C TYR A 29 23.98 -20.32 14.74
N ILE A 30 25.08 -19.96 15.40
CA ILE A 30 26.04 -18.96 14.92
C ILE A 30 27.38 -19.62 14.57
N PRO A 31 28.10 -19.13 13.54
CA PRO A 31 29.49 -19.52 13.31
C PRO A 31 30.40 -18.74 14.28
N PHE A 32 31.19 -19.44 15.10
CA PHE A 32 32.16 -18.81 16.00
C PHE A 32 33.39 -19.70 16.19
N GLY A 33 34.60 -19.15 16.00
CA GLY A 33 35.85 -19.88 16.22
C GLY A 33 36.01 -21.13 15.35
N GLY A 34 35.42 -21.16 14.15
CA GLY A 34 35.43 -22.33 13.26
C GLY A 34 34.43 -23.43 13.64
N GLN A 35 33.58 -23.20 14.65
CA GLN A 35 32.53 -24.13 15.08
C GLN A 35 31.14 -23.50 14.95
N GLU A 36 30.12 -24.36 14.95
CA GLU A 36 28.72 -23.96 15.03
C GLU A 36 28.27 -23.97 16.50
N ILE A 37 27.92 -22.80 17.03
CA ILE A 37 27.51 -22.63 18.42
C ILE A 37 25.99 -22.48 18.51
N ARG A 38 25.38 -23.27 19.39
CA ARG A 38 23.95 -23.21 19.72
C ARG A 38 23.67 -22.13 20.76
N LEU A 39 22.76 -21.20 20.45
CA LEU A 39 22.21 -20.21 21.37
C LEU A 39 20.72 -20.49 21.62
N ASN A 40 20.32 -20.51 22.90
CA ASN A 40 18.93 -20.70 23.32
C ASN A 40 18.18 -19.36 23.55
N THR A 41 18.92 -18.25 23.64
CA THR A 41 18.37 -16.89 23.70
C THR A 41 18.84 -16.13 22.47
N TYR A 42 17.91 -15.63 21.67
CA TYR A 42 18.19 -14.97 20.41
C TYR A 42 17.03 -14.05 20.01
N GLU A 43 17.32 -13.10 19.14
CA GLU A 43 16.34 -12.27 18.46
C GLU A 43 16.11 -12.84 17.04
N VAL A 44 14.86 -12.83 16.60
CA VAL A 44 14.48 -13.24 15.24
C VAL A 44 14.39 -11.99 14.38
N LEU A 45 14.98 -12.03 13.19
CA LEU A 45 14.73 -10.98 12.21
C LEU A 45 13.28 -11.11 11.73
N VAL A 46 12.45 -10.17 12.15
CA VAL A 46 11.09 -10.02 11.64
C VAL A 46 11.09 -8.91 10.58
N PHE A 47 10.57 -9.22 9.40
CA PHE A 47 10.19 -8.19 8.44
C PHE A 47 8.70 -7.95 8.62
N GLU A 48 8.36 -6.98 9.47
CA GLU A 48 6.98 -6.52 9.53
C GLU A 48 6.75 -5.64 8.30
N HIS A 49 5.74 -5.98 7.48
CA HIS A 49 5.20 -5.06 6.49
C HIS A 49 4.48 -3.94 7.25
N VAL A 50 5.26 -3.08 7.91
CA VAL A 50 4.75 -1.89 8.59
C VAL A 50 4.02 -1.10 7.52
N TYR A 51 2.73 -0.84 7.78
CA TYR A 51 1.80 -0.05 6.98
C TYR A 51 2.52 0.93 6.04
N ASN A 52 2.44 0.66 4.73
CA ASN A 52 3.20 1.43 3.73
C ASN A 52 2.62 2.81 3.41
N TRP A 53 1.91 3.44 4.34
CA TRP A 53 1.38 4.79 4.15
C TRP A 53 2.37 5.79 4.69
N VAL A 54 3.04 6.51 3.79
CA VAL A 54 4.07 7.48 4.13
C VAL A 54 3.50 8.87 3.94
N ALA A 55 3.50 9.68 5.00
CA ALA A 55 3.14 11.09 4.89
C ALA A 55 4.03 11.77 3.85
N SER A 56 3.43 12.53 2.94
CA SER A 56 4.19 13.19 1.88
C SER A 56 3.78 14.66 1.72
N THR A 57 4.60 15.39 0.97
CA THR A 57 4.30 16.76 0.54
C THR A 57 3.98 16.77 -0.96
N PRO A 58 3.27 17.79 -1.48
CA PRO A 58 2.79 17.80 -2.86
C PRO A 58 3.87 17.59 -3.94
N ASN A 59 5.13 17.91 -3.66
CA ASN A 59 6.23 17.82 -4.63
C ASN A 59 7.23 16.70 -4.33
N TYR A 60 6.94 15.85 -3.33
CA TYR A 60 7.84 14.77 -2.91
C TYR A 60 7.21 13.40 -3.20
N THR A 61 7.97 12.54 -3.88
CA THR A 61 7.57 11.14 -4.09
C THR A 61 8.40 10.27 -3.16
N PRO A 62 7.81 9.64 -2.13
CA PRO A 62 8.55 8.72 -1.28
C PRO A 62 9.06 7.50 -2.08
N PRO A 63 10.25 6.96 -1.75
CA PRO A 63 10.77 5.76 -2.39
C PRO A 63 9.78 4.59 -2.32
N GLY A 64 9.63 3.89 -3.45
CA GLY A 64 8.73 2.74 -3.54
C GLY A 64 7.25 3.11 -3.63
N ALA A 65 6.89 4.36 -3.91
CA ALA A 65 5.49 4.77 -4.11
C ALA A 65 4.81 3.91 -5.20
N VAL A 66 3.60 3.44 -4.90
CA VAL A 66 2.82 2.57 -5.78
C VAL A 66 2.21 3.39 -6.91
N VAL A 67 2.64 3.10 -8.14
CA VAL A 67 2.11 3.72 -9.36
C VAL A 67 0.67 3.26 -9.59
N ALA A 68 -0.25 4.21 -9.67
CA ALA A 68 -1.64 3.98 -10.01
C ALA A 68 -1.87 4.02 -11.52
N GLY A 69 -1.17 4.91 -12.23
CA GLY A 69 -1.33 5.08 -13.66
C GLY A 69 -0.66 6.37 -14.13
N HIS A 70 -1.19 6.95 -15.20
CA HIS A 70 -0.64 8.15 -15.82
C HIS A 70 -1.78 9.10 -16.18
N ASP A 71 -1.54 10.40 -16.00
CA ASP A 71 -2.48 11.44 -16.40
C ASP A 71 -2.40 11.70 -17.91
N THR A 72 -3.30 12.54 -18.44
CA THR A 72 -3.42 12.79 -19.89
C THR A 72 -2.13 13.31 -20.53
N ASP A 73 -1.30 14.03 -19.76
CA ASP A 73 0.03 14.54 -20.18
C ASP A 73 1.18 13.59 -19.83
N ARG A 74 0.87 12.33 -19.51
CA ARG A 74 1.80 11.27 -19.08
C ARG A 74 2.45 11.49 -17.71
N ALA A 75 2.04 12.50 -16.95
CA ALA A 75 2.49 12.65 -15.57
C ALA A 75 2.11 11.40 -14.76
N VAL A 76 3.06 10.84 -14.00
CA VAL A 76 2.83 9.64 -13.20
C VAL A 76 1.87 9.96 -12.06
N ILE A 77 0.85 9.11 -11.90
CA ILE A 77 -0.11 9.16 -10.80
C ILE A 77 0.22 8.05 -9.81
N TYR A 78 0.27 8.41 -8.53
CA TYR A 78 0.51 7.49 -7.42
C TYR A 78 -0.74 7.30 -6.57
N VAL A 79 -0.82 6.14 -5.90
CA VAL A 79 -1.86 5.83 -4.93
C VAL A 79 -1.64 6.63 -3.66
N GLY A 80 -2.57 7.53 -3.34
CA GLY A 80 -2.60 8.26 -2.08
C GLY A 80 -3.85 7.97 -1.25
N ARG A 81 -3.88 8.53 -0.05
CA ARG A 81 -5.10 8.70 0.75
C ARG A 81 -5.04 10.02 1.53
N ALA A 82 -6.21 10.59 1.82
CA ALA A 82 -6.28 11.83 2.59
C ALA A 82 -7.59 11.93 3.38
N MET A 83 -7.53 12.58 4.55
CA MET A 83 -8.69 12.83 5.39
C MET A 83 -9.54 13.97 4.80
N HIS A 84 -10.85 13.75 4.67
CA HIS A 84 -11.81 14.79 4.30
C HIS A 84 -13.16 14.50 4.97
N GLU A 85 -13.71 15.50 5.68
CA GLU A 85 -15.00 15.38 6.38
C GLU A 85 -15.12 14.14 7.30
N GLY A 86 -14.01 13.73 7.93
CA GLY A 86 -13.97 12.58 8.84
C GLY A 86 -13.82 11.21 8.16
N GLU A 87 -13.66 11.17 6.83
CA GLU A 87 -13.42 9.94 6.06
C GLU A 87 -12.01 9.95 5.47
N LEU A 88 -11.32 8.80 5.55
CA LEU A 88 -10.00 8.61 4.96
C LEU A 88 -10.17 8.06 3.54
N LEU A 89 -10.12 8.95 2.56
CA LEU A 89 -10.50 8.67 1.16
C LEU A 89 -9.28 8.33 0.30
N PRO A 90 -9.42 7.45 -0.72
CA PRO A 90 -8.43 7.25 -1.77
C PRO A 90 -8.12 8.56 -2.51
N ALA A 91 -6.86 8.75 -2.88
CA ALA A 91 -6.39 9.97 -3.52
C ALA A 91 -5.56 9.73 -4.78
N LYS A 92 -5.72 10.64 -5.75
CA LYS A 92 -4.89 10.82 -6.94
C LYS A 92 -3.73 11.75 -6.61
N PHE A 93 -2.51 11.22 -6.47
CA PHE A 93 -1.31 12.02 -6.20
C PHE A 93 -0.45 12.19 -7.46
N ILE A 94 -0.18 13.43 -7.87
CA ILE A 94 0.68 13.78 -9.02
C ILE A 94 1.78 14.74 -8.56
N PRO A 95 2.97 14.23 -8.20
CA PRO A 95 4.06 15.05 -7.67
C PRO A 95 4.56 16.12 -8.64
N SER A 96 4.62 15.82 -9.94
CA SER A 96 5.09 16.78 -10.96
C SER A 96 4.16 17.98 -11.13
N LYS A 97 2.92 17.88 -10.64
CA LYS A 97 1.92 18.97 -10.65
C LYS A 97 1.70 19.57 -9.26
N GLY A 98 2.38 19.07 -8.23
CA GLY A 98 2.17 19.54 -6.86
C GLY A 98 0.75 19.30 -6.34
N CYS A 99 0.09 18.23 -6.78
CA CYS A 99 -1.33 18.04 -6.54
C CYS A 99 -1.68 16.67 -5.95
N CYS A 100 -2.60 16.65 -5.00
CA CYS A 100 -3.24 15.45 -4.48
C CYS A 100 -4.75 15.70 -4.37
N TYR A 101 -5.57 14.78 -4.88
CA TYR A 101 -7.02 14.98 -4.95
C TYR A 101 -7.81 13.78 -4.45
N VAL A 102 -8.93 14.03 -3.78
CA VAL A 102 -9.93 13.03 -3.40
C VAL A 102 -11.28 13.34 -4.02
N CYS A 103 -12.11 12.32 -4.20
CA CYS A 103 -13.51 12.48 -4.60
C CYS A 103 -14.39 12.70 -3.38
N TYR A 104 -15.22 13.74 -3.39
CA TYR A 104 -16.24 13.92 -2.35
C TYR A 104 -17.40 14.79 -2.85
N GLY A 105 -18.63 14.33 -2.62
CA GLY A 105 -19.84 15.11 -2.90
C GLY A 105 -19.99 15.57 -4.36
N GLY A 106 -19.47 14.81 -5.32
CA GLY A 106 -19.50 15.16 -6.75
C GLY A 106 -18.33 16.04 -7.23
N TYR A 107 -17.35 16.33 -6.38
CA TYR A 107 -16.24 17.23 -6.68
C TYR A 107 -14.87 16.54 -6.50
N GLU A 108 -13.89 17.05 -7.24
CA GLU A 108 -12.47 16.79 -7.03
C GLU A 108 -11.92 17.81 -6.01
N ILE A 109 -11.50 17.32 -4.85
CA ILE A 109 -11.04 18.17 -3.74
C ILE A 109 -9.53 18.09 -3.58
N ASN A 110 -8.84 19.22 -3.68
CA ASN A 110 -7.38 19.30 -3.47
C ASN A 110 -7.01 19.13 -2.00
N LYS A 111 -5.97 18.32 -1.73
CA LYS A 111 -5.48 17.98 -0.39
C LYS A 111 -4.01 18.36 -0.25
N ARG A 112 -3.70 19.09 0.83
CA ARG A 112 -2.31 19.43 1.21
C ARG A 112 -1.67 18.42 2.15
N ASN A 113 -2.49 17.77 2.99
CA ASN A 113 -2.06 16.73 3.91
C ASN A 113 -2.59 15.39 3.41
N PHE A 114 -1.69 14.46 3.11
CA PHE A 114 -2.01 13.16 2.56
C PHE A 114 -0.86 12.17 2.82
N GLU A 115 -1.16 10.89 2.63
CA GLU A 115 -0.18 9.81 2.68
C GLU A 115 -0.14 9.11 1.32
N VAL A 116 1.02 8.58 0.96
CA VAL A 116 1.26 7.84 -0.28
C VAL A 116 1.52 6.38 0.06
N LEU A 117 0.87 5.47 -0.67
CA LEU A 117 1.11 4.04 -0.54
C LEU A 117 2.47 3.69 -1.14
N CYS A 118 3.30 2.98 -0.39
CA CYS A 118 4.65 2.59 -0.79
C CYS A 118 4.86 1.08 -0.74
N GLY A 119 6.00 0.60 -1.19
CA GLY A 119 6.44 -0.78 -1.03
C GLY A 119 5.87 -1.77 -2.06
N PRO A 120 6.39 -3.01 -2.05
CA PRO A 120 6.00 -4.08 -2.96
C PRO A 120 4.72 -4.80 -2.50
N GLY A 121 4.27 -5.78 -3.29
CA GLY A 121 3.18 -6.67 -2.92
C GLY A 121 1.79 -6.12 -3.25
N TYR A 122 1.68 -5.29 -4.28
CA TYR A 122 0.41 -4.76 -4.75
C TYR A 122 0.17 -5.13 -6.22
N ALA A 123 -1.07 -5.45 -6.54
CA ALA A 123 -1.50 -5.73 -7.90
C ALA A 123 -2.88 -5.13 -8.18
N TRP A 124 -3.16 -4.90 -9.46
CA TRP A 124 -4.45 -4.43 -9.94
C TRP A 124 -5.22 -5.60 -10.53
N VAL A 125 -6.46 -5.79 -10.08
CA VAL A 125 -7.33 -6.87 -10.54
C VAL A 125 -8.57 -6.28 -11.17
N LYS A 126 -8.83 -6.66 -12.42
CA LYS A 126 -10.05 -6.28 -13.13
C LYS A 126 -11.28 -6.78 -12.38
N THR A 127 -12.23 -5.89 -12.13
CA THR A 127 -13.48 -6.31 -11.48
C THR A 127 -14.44 -6.93 -12.50
N HIS A 128 -15.15 -7.96 -12.08
CA HIS A 128 -16.24 -8.55 -12.85
C HIS A 128 -17.51 -8.42 -12.00
N ASN A 129 -18.60 -7.90 -12.59
CA ASN A 129 -19.87 -7.66 -11.90
C ASN A 129 -19.75 -6.83 -10.60
N HIS A 130 -18.77 -5.93 -10.54
CA HIS A 130 -18.49 -5.09 -9.36
C HIS A 130 -18.14 -5.85 -8.07
N LEU A 131 -17.76 -7.12 -8.18
CA LEU A 131 -17.31 -7.90 -7.03
C LEU A 131 -15.93 -7.40 -6.57
N ILE A 132 -15.82 -7.16 -5.26
CA ILE A 132 -14.56 -6.76 -4.63
C ILE A 132 -13.70 -8.02 -4.42
N PRO A 133 -12.48 -8.09 -4.97
CA PRO A 133 -11.61 -9.24 -4.79
C PRO A 133 -11.14 -9.38 -3.33
N PRO A 134 -10.77 -10.59 -2.89
CA PRO A 134 -10.05 -10.79 -1.63
C PRO A 134 -8.80 -9.90 -1.55
N ASN A 135 -8.43 -9.51 -0.33
CA ASN A 135 -7.26 -8.66 -0.06
C ASN A 135 -7.29 -7.27 -0.72
N ALA A 136 -8.47 -6.78 -1.12
CA ALA A 136 -8.64 -5.41 -1.60
C ALA A 136 -8.11 -4.39 -0.59
N VAL A 137 -7.31 -3.44 -1.08
CA VAL A 137 -6.71 -2.40 -0.23
C VAL A 137 -7.79 -1.39 0.13
N SER A 138 -8.03 -1.26 1.44
CA SER A 138 -8.95 -0.28 1.99
C SER A 138 -8.21 0.90 2.62
N THR A 139 -8.73 2.11 2.43
CA THR A 139 -8.25 3.31 3.12
C THR A 139 -8.92 3.52 4.48
N GLY A 140 -9.96 2.75 4.80
CA GLY A 140 -10.76 2.90 6.01
C GLY A 140 -12.24 2.63 5.75
N ARG A 141 -13.10 3.22 6.58
CA ARG A 141 -14.56 3.12 6.44
C ARG A 141 -15.17 4.51 6.28
N SER A 142 -16.29 4.57 5.56
CA SER A 142 -17.16 5.74 5.53
C SER A 142 -17.84 5.93 6.90
N ARG A 143 -18.51 7.07 7.08
CA ARG A 143 -19.34 7.34 8.27
C ARG A 143 -20.47 6.33 8.47
N ASN A 144 -20.94 5.71 7.40
CA ASN A 144 -21.96 4.66 7.46
C ASN A 144 -21.37 3.26 7.71
N GLY A 145 -20.04 3.18 7.92
CA GLY A 145 -19.33 1.92 8.17
C GLY A 145 -18.97 1.13 6.91
N GLU A 146 -19.27 1.64 5.71
CA GLU A 146 -18.92 0.96 4.45
C GLU A 146 -17.40 1.03 4.22
N PRO A 147 -16.74 -0.08 3.83
CA PRO A 147 -15.32 -0.04 3.49
C PRO A 147 -15.07 0.82 2.25
N LEU A 148 -14.04 1.65 2.32
CA LEU A 148 -13.57 2.50 1.23
C LEU A 148 -12.40 1.78 0.55
N PHE A 149 -12.58 1.34 -0.69
CA PHE A 149 -11.56 0.62 -1.46
C PHE A 149 -10.93 1.49 -2.54
N ILE A 150 -9.69 1.14 -2.90
CA ILE A 150 -8.94 1.81 -3.95
C ILE A 150 -9.17 1.08 -5.27
N GLY A 151 -9.62 1.81 -6.28
CA GLY A 151 -9.69 1.32 -7.65
C GLY A 151 -9.04 2.30 -8.62
N ARG A 152 -8.93 1.92 -9.89
CA ARG A 152 -8.50 2.80 -10.98
C ARG A 152 -9.25 2.50 -12.26
N GLY A 153 -9.37 3.50 -13.12
CA GLY A 153 -10.07 3.39 -14.40
C GLY A 153 -9.60 4.41 -15.42
N HIS A 154 -9.93 4.15 -16.68
CA HIS A 154 -9.58 5.01 -17.81
C HIS A 154 -10.64 6.09 -18.03
N HIS A 155 -10.21 7.34 -18.21
CA HIS A 155 -11.08 8.46 -18.57
C HIS A 155 -10.29 9.53 -19.33
N HIS A 156 -10.74 9.91 -20.53
CA HIS A 156 -10.09 10.93 -21.39
C HIS A 156 -8.55 10.81 -21.50
N GLY A 157 -8.06 9.58 -21.70
CA GLY A 157 -6.62 9.31 -21.85
C GLY A 157 -5.83 9.23 -20.53
N SER A 158 -6.46 9.53 -19.40
CA SER A 158 -5.89 9.36 -18.06
C SER A 158 -6.27 7.98 -17.48
N HIS A 159 -5.34 7.34 -16.77
CA HIS A 159 -5.59 6.14 -15.99
C HIS A 159 -5.45 6.49 -14.51
N THR A 160 -6.58 6.76 -13.84
CA THR A 160 -6.62 7.48 -12.58
C THR A 160 -7.17 6.61 -11.44
N PRO A 161 -6.55 6.64 -10.23
CA PRO A 161 -7.10 5.99 -9.05
C PRO A 161 -8.24 6.80 -8.43
N GLY A 162 -9.10 6.12 -7.69
CA GLY A 162 -10.22 6.74 -6.99
C GLY A 162 -10.92 5.79 -6.01
N LEU A 163 -12.10 6.20 -5.57
CA LEU A 163 -12.91 5.49 -4.59
C LEU A 163 -13.82 4.47 -5.27
N VAL A 164 -13.70 3.19 -4.91
CA VAL A 164 -14.68 2.18 -5.28
C VAL A 164 -15.84 2.21 -4.28
N SER A 165 -17.04 2.50 -4.78
CA SER A 165 -18.28 2.42 -4.02
C SER A 165 -18.92 1.06 -4.24
N VAL A 166 -18.99 0.24 -3.19
CA VAL A 166 -19.64 -1.07 -3.21
C VAL A 166 -21.15 -0.92 -3.36
N SER A 167 -21.75 0.02 -2.63
CA SER A 167 -23.19 0.31 -2.66
C SER A 167 -23.65 0.81 -4.03
N GLN A 168 -22.89 1.72 -4.66
CA GLN A 168 -23.23 2.28 -5.97
C GLN A 168 -22.68 1.48 -7.16
N ARG A 169 -21.92 0.42 -6.89
CA ARG A 169 -21.33 -0.50 -7.88
C ARG A 169 -20.55 0.25 -8.96
N CYS A 170 -19.64 1.12 -8.56
CA CYS A 170 -18.81 1.90 -9.48
C CYS A 170 -17.51 2.37 -8.82
N LEU A 171 -16.59 2.83 -9.67
CA LEU A 171 -15.45 3.64 -9.28
C LEU A 171 -15.79 5.13 -9.46
N PHE A 172 -15.39 5.95 -8.50
CA PHE A 172 -15.39 7.41 -8.59
C PHE A 172 -13.96 7.93 -8.68
N ILE A 173 -13.61 8.60 -9.78
CA ILE A 173 -12.27 9.20 -9.95
C ILE A 173 -12.32 10.74 -9.92
N PRO A 174 -11.27 11.40 -9.41
CA PRO A 174 -11.16 12.85 -9.49
C PRO A 174 -10.58 13.26 -10.85
N TYR A 175 -11.33 14.07 -11.60
CA TYR A 175 -10.90 14.58 -12.90
C TYR A 175 -11.58 15.91 -13.26
N GLY A 176 -10.79 16.93 -13.60
CA GLY A 176 -11.29 18.19 -14.15
C GLY A 176 -12.19 18.96 -13.19
N GLY A 177 -11.92 18.91 -11.88
CA GLY A 177 -12.73 19.56 -10.85
C GLY A 177 -13.96 18.76 -10.41
N ARG A 178 -14.22 17.59 -11.00
CA ARG A 178 -15.40 16.77 -10.75
C ARG A 178 -15.05 15.35 -10.32
N GLU A 179 -16.01 14.73 -9.66
CA GLU A 179 -16.05 13.29 -9.46
C GLU A 179 -16.68 12.65 -10.70
N ILE A 180 -15.96 11.69 -11.31
CA ILE A 180 -16.42 10.98 -12.50
C ILE A 180 -16.71 9.52 -12.14
N ARG A 181 -17.91 9.06 -12.51
CA ARG A 181 -18.33 7.67 -12.33
C ARG A 181 -17.82 6.79 -13.46
N ILE A 182 -17.17 5.68 -13.11
CA ILE A 182 -16.63 4.67 -14.02
C ILE A 182 -17.20 3.29 -13.65
N SER A 183 -17.77 2.60 -14.64
CA SER A 183 -18.31 1.24 -14.46
C SER A 183 -17.26 0.16 -14.70
N ASP A 184 -16.25 0.44 -15.54
CA ASP A 184 -15.20 -0.51 -15.88
C ASP A 184 -13.87 -0.13 -15.22
N TYR A 185 -13.48 -0.87 -14.18
CA TYR A 185 -12.34 -0.51 -13.32
C TYR A 185 -11.57 -1.73 -12.81
N GLU A 186 -10.40 -1.46 -12.27
CA GLU A 186 -9.59 -2.42 -11.52
C GLU A 186 -9.59 -2.04 -10.04
N VAL A 187 -9.45 -3.03 -9.15
CA VAL A 187 -9.28 -2.84 -7.70
C VAL A 187 -7.84 -3.16 -7.33
N LEU A 188 -7.26 -2.33 -6.46
CA LEU A 188 -5.95 -2.59 -5.89
C LEU A 188 -6.05 -3.68 -4.82
N ILE A 189 -5.21 -4.71 -4.91
CA ILE A 189 -5.11 -5.77 -3.91
C ILE A 189 -3.70 -5.84 -3.31
N LYS A 190 -3.61 -6.38 -2.10
CA LYS A 190 -2.34 -6.81 -1.50
C LYS A 190 -2.11 -8.30 -1.80
N GLN A 191 -0.92 -8.64 -2.33
CA GLN A 191 -0.47 -10.01 -2.59
C GLN A 191 0.06 -10.69 -1.33
#